data_AF-A0A7C1G1T4-F1
#
_entry.id   AF-A0A7C1G1T4-F1
#
_cell.length_a   1.000
_cell.length_b   1.000
_cell.length_c   1.000
_cell.angle_alpha   90.00
_cell.angle_beta   90.00
_cell.angle_gamma   90.00
#
_symmetry.space_group_name_H-M   'P 1'
#
loop_
_entity.id
_entity.type
_entity.pdbx_description
1 polymer ?
#
loop_
_entity_poly.entity_id
_entity_poly.type
_entity_poly.pdbx_seq_one_letter_code
_entity_poly.pdbx_strand_id
1 'polypeptide(L)'
;CERRGEKFTPKRFHYREPRLENGETPLELLSRSRYLLFKFKSQWTPKQQTRANVLFGLYREIEQAYHLSCQFRNFMSKKNIGRHYLQIDKQLHQWYQDTEDADINEMLNFKAMVESNEQYIVNYFIQGETNALAEGINSKIQKFISSNQGARDRDFFFFRLANYFS
;
A
#
# COMPACT_ATOMS: atom_id res chain seq x y z
N CYS A 1 55.81 5.08 -20.99
CA CYS A 1 55.04 4.77 -22.22
C CYS A 1 55.51 5.56 -23.45
N GLU A 2 56.15 6.72 -23.31
CA GLU A 2 56.61 7.53 -24.46
C GLU A 2 57.86 6.98 -25.19
N ARG A 3 58.57 5.99 -24.64
CA ARG A 3 59.77 5.42 -25.27
C ARG A 3 59.51 4.28 -26.29
N ARG A 4 58.24 3.93 -26.57
CA ARG A 4 57.88 2.78 -27.43
C ARG A 4 57.12 3.13 -28.72
N GLY A 5 56.85 4.41 -29.02
CA GLY A 5 56.19 4.82 -30.26
C GLY A 5 54.71 4.40 -30.40
N GLU A 6 54.15 3.70 -29.41
CA GLU A 6 52.76 3.28 -29.42
C GLU A 6 51.85 4.43 -29.00
N LYS A 7 50.98 4.88 -29.91
CA LYS A 7 49.94 5.87 -29.63
C LYS A 7 48.91 5.27 -28.66
N PHE A 8 48.66 5.96 -27.54
CA PHE A 8 47.59 5.60 -26.63
C PHE A 8 46.24 5.69 -27.35
N THR A 9 45.58 4.56 -27.53
CA THR A 9 44.17 4.50 -27.95
C THR A 9 43.32 4.30 -26.69
N PRO A 10 42.49 5.28 -26.29
CA PRO A 10 41.58 5.09 -25.17
C PRO A 10 40.60 3.97 -25.52
N LYS A 11 40.69 2.83 -24.82
CA LYS A 11 39.67 1.78 -24.92
C LYS A 11 38.37 2.34 -24.37
N ARG A 12 37.28 2.23 -25.15
CA ARG A 12 35.94 2.58 -24.68
C ARG A 12 35.59 1.70 -23.50
N PHE A 13 35.26 2.30 -22.36
CA PHE A 13 34.78 1.56 -21.19
C PHE A 13 33.38 1.02 -21.50
N HIS A 14 33.27 -0.30 -21.59
CA HIS A 14 31.98 -0.99 -21.75
C HIS A 14 31.52 -1.47 -20.38
N TYR A 15 30.67 -0.70 -19.72
CA TYR A 15 30.02 -1.13 -18.49
C TYR A 15 29.06 -2.29 -18.77
N ARG A 16 29.21 -3.39 -18.05
CA ARG A 16 28.25 -4.51 -18.06
C ARG A 16 27.56 -4.54 -16.71
N GLU A 17 26.26 -4.24 -16.72
CA GLU A 17 25.46 -4.31 -15.50
C GLU A 17 25.34 -5.76 -15.02
N PRO A 18 25.50 -6.03 -13.72
CA PRO A 18 25.23 -7.33 -13.16
C PRO A 18 23.75 -7.68 -13.35
N ARG A 19 23.51 -8.88 -13.87
CA ARG A 19 22.17 -9.41 -14.18
C ARG A 19 21.85 -10.50 -13.17
N LEU A 20 20.61 -10.50 -12.71
CA LEU A 20 20.06 -11.50 -11.79
C LEU A 20 19.62 -12.75 -12.55
N GLU A 21 19.22 -13.80 -11.84
CA GLU A 21 18.76 -15.08 -12.42
C GLU A 21 17.60 -14.92 -13.41
N ASN A 22 16.76 -13.90 -13.20
CA ASN A 22 15.64 -13.56 -14.06
C ASN A 22 16.02 -12.65 -15.25
N GLY A 23 17.31 -12.34 -15.44
CA GLY A 23 17.82 -11.48 -16.50
C GLY A 23 17.64 -9.97 -16.26
N GLU A 24 17.09 -9.56 -15.12
CA GLU A 24 16.90 -8.15 -14.76
C GLU A 24 18.12 -7.61 -14.02
N THR A 25 18.34 -6.30 -14.09
CA THR A 25 19.27 -5.62 -13.16
C THR A 25 18.60 -5.46 -11.79
N PRO A 26 19.37 -5.20 -10.71
CA PRO A 26 18.78 -4.93 -9.39
C PRO A 26 17.78 -3.75 -9.40
N LEU A 27 18.04 -2.70 -10.17
CA LEU A 27 17.12 -1.54 -10.28
C LEU A 27 15.87 -1.89 -11.10
N GLU A 28 16.02 -2.67 -12.17
CA GLU A 28 14.87 -3.18 -12.93
C GLU A 28 13.99 -4.06 -12.06
N LEU A 29 14.59 -4.93 -11.23
CA LEU A 29 13.86 -5.79 -10.29
C LEU A 29 13.01 -4.97 -9.32
N LEU A 30 13.60 -3.98 -8.65
CA LEU A 30 12.89 -3.12 -7.69
C LEU A 30 11.74 -2.35 -8.36
N SER A 31 12.02 -1.70 -9.49
CA SER A 31 11.01 -0.89 -10.19
C SER A 31 9.84 -1.72 -10.72
N ARG A 32 10.12 -2.89 -11.32
CA ARG A 32 9.09 -3.77 -11.89
C ARG A 32 8.35 -4.59 -10.84
N SER A 33 8.90 -4.71 -9.64
CA SER A 33 8.24 -5.41 -8.53
C SER A 33 7.22 -4.56 -7.78
N ARG A 34 7.28 -3.23 -7.88
CA ARG A 34 6.38 -2.33 -7.10
C ARG A 34 4.92 -2.77 -7.10
N TYR A 35 4.35 -3.10 -8.26
CA TYR A 35 2.93 -3.43 -8.37
C TYR A 35 2.54 -4.82 -7.87
N LEU A 36 3.47 -5.78 -7.84
CA LEU A 36 3.14 -7.11 -7.32
C LEU A 36 3.01 -7.09 -5.79
N LEU A 37 3.73 -6.19 -5.11
CA LEU A 37 3.67 -6.01 -3.66
C LEU A 37 2.29 -5.54 -3.16
N PHE A 38 1.48 -4.93 -4.02
CA PHE A 38 0.10 -4.54 -3.67
C PHE A 38 -0.93 -5.68 -3.84
N LYS A 39 -0.52 -6.84 -4.34
CA LYS A 39 -1.40 -7.98 -4.62
C LYS A 39 -1.10 -9.11 -3.65
N PHE A 40 -2.11 -9.93 -3.34
CA PHE A 40 -1.84 -11.19 -2.64
C PHE A 40 -1.09 -12.16 -3.56
N LYS A 41 -0.33 -13.08 -2.95
CA LYS A 41 0.43 -14.13 -3.65
C LYS A 41 -0.44 -14.96 -4.61
N SER A 42 -1.70 -15.21 -4.25
CA SER A 42 -2.69 -15.92 -5.07
C SER A 42 -3.08 -15.18 -6.36
N GLN A 43 -2.78 -13.89 -6.46
CA GLN A 43 -3.13 -13.05 -7.60
C GLN A 43 -1.93 -12.77 -8.51
N TRP A 44 -0.76 -13.33 -8.20
CA TRP A 44 0.43 -13.15 -9.01
C TRP A 44 0.37 -14.02 -10.27
N THR A 45 0.79 -13.42 -11.39
CA THR A 45 1.09 -14.21 -12.58
C THR A 45 2.37 -15.03 -12.37
N PRO A 46 2.60 -16.10 -13.16
CA PRO A 46 3.83 -16.88 -13.05
C PRO A 46 5.11 -16.01 -13.13
N LYS A 47 5.12 -15.02 -14.03
CA LYS A 47 6.23 -14.04 -14.14
C LYS A 47 6.41 -13.20 -12.87
N GLN A 48 5.31 -12.77 -12.25
CA GLN A 48 5.36 -12.02 -10.99
C GLN A 48 5.87 -12.90 -9.85
N GLN A 49 5.47 -14.17 -9.81
CA GLN A 49 5.94 -15.10 -8.78
C GLN A 49 7.44 -15.36 -8.89
N THR A 50 7.96 -15.62 -10.11
CA THR A 50 9.41 -15.75 -10.33
C THR A 50 10.15 -14.48 -9.89
N ARG A 51 9.62 -13.29 -10.25
CA ARG A 51 10.23 -12.02 -9.84
C ARG A 51 10.21 -11.83 -8.33
N ALA A 52 9.08 -12.15 -7.67
CA ALA A 52 8.95 -12.05 -6.22
C ALA A 52 9.96 -12.95 -5.49
N ASN A 53 10.19 -14.17 -6.00
CA ASN A 53 11.18 -15.08 -5.42
C ASN A 53 12.60 -14.46 -5.45
N VAL A 54 12.99 -13.86 -6.58
CA VAL A 54 14.29 -13.17 -6.70
C VAL A 54 14.35 -11.94 -5.80
N LEU A 55 13.29 -11.13 -5.79
CA LEU A 55 13.19 -9.93 -4.96
C LEU A 55 13.35 -10.25 -3.48
N PHE A 56 12.58 -11.21 -2.97
CA PHE A 56 12.59 -11.58 -1.55
C PHE A 56 13.86 -12.31 -1.14
N GLY A 57 14.50 -13.03 -2.07
CA GLY A 57 15.83 -13.60 -1.84
C GLY A 57 16.89 -12.52 -1.60
N LEU A 58 16.82 -11.40 -2.32
CA LEU A 58 17.79 -10.30 -2.22
C LEU A 58 17.44 -9.25 -1.15
N TYR A 59 16.14 -9.00 -0.94
CA TYR A 59 15.64 -7.93 -0.08
C TYR A 59 14.64 -8.52 0.94
N ARG A 60 15.19 -9.12 1.99
CA ARG A 60 14.40 -9.80 3.04
C ARG A 60 13.46 -8.85 3.78
N GLU A 61 13.89 -7.62 4.00
CA GLU A 61 13.09 -6.58 4.64
C GLU A 61 11.80 -6.27 3.84
N ILE A 62 11.89 -6.24 2.50
CA ILE A 62 10.72 -6.05 1.63
C ILE A 62 9.76 -7.24 1.74
N GLU A 63 10.28 -8.46 1.85
CA GLU A 63 9.46 -9.66 2.07
C GLU A 63 8.68 -9.57 3.39
N GLN A 64 9.36 -9.22 4.49
CA GLN A 64 8.74 -9.04 5.80
C GLN A 64 7.66 -7.96 5.78
N ALA A 65 7.96 -6.77 5.26
CA ALA A 65 6.99 -5.68 5.14
C ALA A 65 5.77 -6.07 4.28
N TYR A 66 6.00 -6.81 3.19
CA TYR A 66 4.92 -7.35 2.35
C TYR A 66 4.03 -8.33 3.14
N HIS A 67 4.62 -9.23 3.91
CA HIS A 67 3.86 -10.18 4.73
C HIS A 67 3.02 -9.50 5.80
N LEU A 68 3.60 -8.57 6.55
CA LEU A 68 2.87 -7.78 7.56
C LEU A 68 1.72 -6.98 6.94
N SER A 69 1.96 -6.36 5.78
CA SER A 69 0.93 -5.66 5.02
C SER A 69 -0.21 -6.59 4.60
N CYS A 70 0.11 -7.79 4.12
CA CYS A 70 -0.89 -8.79 3.77
C CYS A 70 -1.65 -9.34 4.98
N GLN A 71 -0.98 -9.57 6.11
CA GLN A 71 -1.61 -9.96 7.36
C GLN A 71 -2.63 -8.91 7.82
N PHE A 72 -2.24 -7.63 7.84
CA PHE A 72 -3.17 -6.55 8.21
C PHE A 72 -4.37 -6.47 7.26
N ARG A 73 -4.15 -6.61 5.94
CA ARG A 73 -5.25 -6.65 4.97
C ARG A 73 -6.20 -7.83 5.19
N ASN A 74 -5.68 -8.98 5.62
CA ASN A 74 -6.51 -10.13 5.97
C ASN A 74 -7.29 -9.89 7.25
N PHE A 75 -6.69 -9.23 8.24
CA PHE A 75 -7.38 -8.77 9.45
C PHE A 75 -8.53 -7.82 9.11
N MET A 76 -8.32 -6.85 8.23
CA MET A 76 -9.36 -5.93 7.73
C MET A 76 -10.38 -6.57 6.76
N SER A 77 -10.39 -7.89 6.62
CA SER A 77 -11.35 -8.57 5.76
C SER A 77 -12.76 -8.50 6.33
N LYS A 78 -13.76 -8.36 5.45
CA LYS A 78 -15.19 -8.46 5.79
C LYS A 78 -15.55 -9.78 6.50
N LYS A 79 -14.75 -10.83 6.35
CA LYS A 79 -14.92 -12.12 7.05
C LYS A 79 -14.80 -12.01 8.58
N ASN A 80 -14.22 -10.92 9.07
CA ASN A 80 -14.08 -10.63 10.49
C ASN A 80 -15.27 -9.84 11.07
N ILE A 81 -16.18 -9.34 10.23
CA ILE A 81 -17.40 -8.67 10.70
C ILE A 81 -18.29 -9.66 11.44
N GLY A 82 -18.83 -9.25 12.59
CA GLY A 82 -19.69 -10.05 13.46
C GLY A 82 -18.94 -11.09 14.30
N ARG A 83 -17.60 -11.15 14.23
CA ARG A 83 -16.81 -12.03 15.10
C ARG A 83 -16.74 -11.48 16.52
N HIS A 84 -16.46 -12.37 17.46
CA HIS A 84 -16.34 -12.01 18.87
C HIS A 84 -15.20 -11.01 19.10
N TYR A 85 -15.45 -9.96 19.88
CA TYR A 85 -14.51 -8.86 20.16
C TYR A 85 -13.12 -9.38 20.58
N LEU A 86 -13.05 -10.30 21.55
CA LEU A 86 -11.77 -10.85 22.03
C LEU A 86 -10.95 -11.54 20.93
N GLN A 87 -11.57 -12.08 19.87
CA GLN A 87 -10.83 -12.69 18.76
C GLN A 87 -10.23 -11.62 17.84
N ILE A 88 -10.97 -10.54 17.58
CA ILE A 88 -10.50 -9.40 16.80
C ILE A 88 -9.36 -8.71 17.53
N ASP A 89 -9.58 -8.42 18.80
CA ASP A 89 -8.59 -7.81 19.70
C ASP A 89 -7.29 -8.61 19.73
N LYS A 90 -7.39 -9.93 19.96
CA LYS A 90 -6.22 -10.82 19.94
C LYS A 90 -5.49 -10.82 18.60
N GLN A 91 -6.20 -10.85 17.47
CA GLN A 91 -5.57 -10.83 16.14
C GLN A 91 -4.85 -9.52 15.87
N LEU A 92 -5.41 -8.40 16.32
CA LEU A 92 -4.81 -7.08 16.15
C LEU A 92 -3.53 -6.96 16.98
N HIS A 93 -3.59 -7.34 18.26
CA HIS A 93 -2.42 -7.33 19.14
C HIS A 93 -1.31 -8.28 18.68
N GLN A 94 -1.67 -9.45 18.11
CA GLN A 94 -0.68 -10.32 17.48
C GLN A 94 0.01 -9.62 16.31
N TRP A 95 -0.74 -8.90 15.48
CA TRP A 95 -0.16 -8.15 14.38
C TRP A 95 0.76 -7.00 14.86
N TYR A 96 0.44 -6.36 16.00
CA TYR A 96 1.35 -5.39 16.62
C TYR A 96 2.68 -6.02 17.03
N GLN A 97 2.63 -7.17 17.71
CA GLN A 97 3.84 -7.92 18.09
C GLN A 97 4.67 -8.32 16.87
N ASP A 98 4.04 -8.92 15.86
CA ASP A 98 4.71 -9.31 14.62
C ASP A 98 5.37 -8.10 13.92
N THR A 99 4.77 -6.90 14.04
CA THR A 99 5.30 -5.66 13.47
C THR A 99 6.45 -5.08 14.28
N GLU A 100 6.39 -5.15 15.60
CA GLU A 100 7.48 -4.77 16.50
C GLU A 100 8.70 -5.68 16.32
N ASP A 101 8.47 -6.99 16.24
CA ASP A 101 9.53 -7.99 16.04
C ASP A 101 10.26 -7.83 14.69
N ALA A 102 9.58 -7.29 13.68
CA ALA A 102 10.19 -7.02 12.38
C ALA A 102 11.09 -5.78 12.36
N ASP A 103 10.88 -4.83 13.30
CA ASP A 103 11.65 -3.60 13.45
C ASP A 103 11.84 -2.77 12.15
N ILE A 104 10.77 -2.68 11.34
CA ILE A 104 10.76 -1.91 10.10
C ILE A 104 10.09 -0.55 10.36
N ASN A 105 10.85 0.54 10.26
CA ASN A 105 10.37 1.90 10.59
C ASN A 105 9.05 2.27 9.91
N GLU A 106 8.88 1.99 8.63
CA GLU A 106 7.66 2.28 7.88
C GLU A 106 6.47 1.48 8.42
N MET A 107 6.70 0.24 8.84
CA MET A 107 5.65 -0.61 9.44
C MET A 107 5.34 -0.18 10.87
N LEU A 108 6.33 0.24 11.66
CA LEU A 108 6.13 0.80 13.00
C LEU A 108 5.32 2.10 12.95
N ASN A 109 5.61 2.97 11.98
CA ASN A 109 4.81 4.18 11.74
C ASN A 109 3.36 3.84 11.36
N PHE A 110 3.17 2.81 10.53
CA PHE A 110 1.85 2.32 10.20
C PHE A 110 1.13 1.74 11.42
N LYS A 111 1.83 0.96 12.26
CA LYS A 111 1.33 0.41 13.52
C LYS A 111 0.85 1.53 14.45
N ALA A 112 1.65 2.56 14.67
CA ALA A 112 1.27 3.71 15.51
C ALA A 112 0.00 4.41 15.00
N MET A 113 -0.16 4.52 13.68
CA MET A 113 -1.40 5.04 13.09
C MET A 113 -2.59 4.11 13.35
N VAL A 114 -2.42 2.79 13.24
CA VAL A 114 -3.47 1.81 13.56
C VAL A 114 -3.85 1.88 15.05
N GLU A 115 -2.88 1.88 15.97
CA GLU A 115 -3.10 2.01 17.42
C GLU A 115 -3.91 3.27 17.77
N SER A 116 -3.54 4.42 17.18
CA SER A 116 -4.27 5.68 17.42
C SER A 116 -5.73 5.66 16.94
N ASN A 117 -6.09 4.73 16.04
CA ASN A 117 -7.42 4.58 15.49
C ASN A 117 -8.09 3.24 15.89
N GLU A 118 -7.50 2.51 16.83
CA GLU A 118 -7.88 1.13 17.14
C GLU A 118 -9.36 0.99 17.47
N GLN A 119 -9.90 1.88 18.30
CA GLN A 119 -11.30 1.85 18.69
C GLN A 119 -12.24 1.89 17.47
N TYR A 120 -11.95 2.74 16.49
CA TYR A 120 -12.73 2.82 15.25
C TYR A 120 -12.58 1.55 14.40
N ILE A 121 -11.36 1.02 14.31
CA ILE A 121 -11.06 -0.21 13.57
C ILE A 121 -11.78 -1.41 14.18
N VAL A 122 -11.76 -1.55 15.50
CA VAL A 122 -12.44 -2.67 16.17
C VAL A 122 -13.96 -2.51 16.08
N ASN A 123 -14.48 -1.29 16.25
CA ASN A 123 -15.90 -1.00 16.09
C ASN A 123 -16.42 -1.30 14.67
N TYR A 124 -15.60 -1.10 13.64
CA TYR A 124 -15.94 -1.49 12.27
C TYR A 124 -16.37 -2.96 12.17
N PHE A 125 -15.74 -3.87 12.92
CA PHE A 125 -16.10 -5.29 12.86
C PHE A 125 -17.42 -5.64 13.55
N ILE A 126 -18.07 -4.71 14.27
CA ILE A 126 -19.38 -4.98 14.88
C ILE A 126 -20.45 -5.07 13.80
N GLN A 127 -20.53 -4.07 12.92
CA GLN A 127 -21.59 -3.97 11.90
C GLN A 127 -21.07 -3.90 10.46
N GLY A 128 -19.77 -3.67 10.27
CA GLY A 128 -19.19 -3.46 8.93
C GLY A 128 -19.55 -2.12 8.31
N GLU A 129 -20.19 -1.24 9.07
CA GLU A 129 -20.58 0.09 8.62
C GLU A 129 -19.34 0.95 8.41
N THR A 130 -19.29 1.65 7.29
CA THR A 130 -18.21 2.57 6.96
C THR A 130 -18.79 3.93 6.62
N ASN A 131 -18.06 4.98 6.96
CA ASN A 131 -18.42 6.33 6.55
C ASN A 131 -18.33 6.55 5.03
N ALA A 132 -17.97 5.54 4.23
CA ALA A 132 -17.80 5.66 2.79
C ALA A 132 -19.05 6.18 2.06
N LEU A 133 -20.26 5.80 2.50
CA LEU A 133 -21.50 6.36 1.95
C LEU A 133 -21.63 7.86 2.27
N ALA A 134 -21.34 8.25 3.51
CA ALA A 134 -21.33 9.64 3.94
C ALA A 134 -20.24 10.47 3.24
N GLU A 135 -19.04 9.92 3.06
CA GLU A 135 -17.93 10.52 2.30
C GLU A 135 -18.27 10.69 0.82
N GLY A 136 -18.95 9.70 0.23
CA GLY A 136 -19.46 9.75 -1.14
C GLY A 136 -20.51 10.86 -1.31
N ILE A 137 -21.43 10.99 -0.35
CA ILE A 137 -22.41 12.09 -0.33
C ILE A 137 -21.71 13.44 -0.14
N ASN A 138 -20.78 13.56 0.82
CA ASN A 138 -20.00 14.77 1.05
C ASN A 138 -19.25 15.21 -0.22
N SER A 139 -18.63 14.27 -0.92
CA SER A 139 -17.94 14.55 -2.18
C SER A 139 -18.88 15.06 -3.28
N LYS A 140 -20.11 14.51 -3.37
CA LYS A 140 -21.14 15.00 -4.29
C LYS A 140 -21.62 16.40 -3.92
N ILE A 141 -21.82 16.66 -2.62
CA ILE A 141 -22.23 17.97 -2.11
C ILE A 141 -21.14 19.02 -2.39
N GLN A 142 -19.86 18.70 -2.16
CA GLN A 142 -18.75 19.60 -2.44
C GLN A 142 -18.65 19.94 -3.93
N LYS A 143 -18.81 18.95 -4.83
CA LYS A 143 -18.91 19.19 -6.28
C LYS A 143 -20.10 20.08 -6.63
N PHE A 144 -21.25 19.87 -6.00
CA PHE A 144 -22.43 20.69 -6.20
C PHE A 144 -22.19 22.15 -5.77
N ILE A 145 -21.52 22.37 -4.62
CA ILE A 145 -21.13 23.70 -4.14
C ILE A 145 -20.17 24.38 -5.11
N SER A 146 -19.15 23.67 -5.60
CA SER A 146 -18.17 24.23 -6.54
C SER A 146 -18.80 24.67 -7.86
N SER A 147 -19.74 23.88 -8.39
CA SER A 147 -20.45 24.22 -9.64
C SER A 147 -21.43 25.39 -9.47
N ASN A 148 -21.94 25.60 -8.25
CA ASN A 148 -22.96 26.61 -7.95
C ASN A 148 -22.42 27.87 -7.24
N GLN A 149 -21.09 28.04 -7.21
CA GLN A 149 -20.40 29.20 -6.65
C GLN A 149 -20.76 29.52 -5.18
N GLY A 150 -20.95 28.47 -4.37
CA GLY A 150 -21.09 28.59 -2.91
C GLY A 150 -22.49 28.30 -2.35
N ALA A 151 -22.57 28.40 -1.02
CA ALA A 151 -23.77 28.10 -0.22
C ALA A 151 -24.14 29.30 0.68
N ARG A 152 -24.04 30.52 0.15
CA ARG A 152 -24.20 31.76 0.94
C ARG A 152 -25.62 31.95 1.47
N ASP A 153 -26.61 31.53 0.67
CA ASP A 153 -28.01 31.40 1.09
C ASP A 153 -28.30 29.94 1.43
N ARG A 154 -28.52 29.65 2.72
CA ARG A 154 -28.72 28.27 3.21
C ARG A 154 -30.04 27.68 2.76
N ASP A 155 -31.12 28.45 2.78
CA ASP A 155 -32.45 27.96 2.45
C ASP A 155 -32.55 27.64 0.95
N PHE A 156 -32.02 28.53 0.12
CA PHE A 156 -31.94 28.29 -1.32
C PHE A 156 -30.96 27.17 -1.68
N PHE A 157 -29.88 27.01 -0.91
CA PHE A 157 -28.95 25.89 -1.07
C PHE A 157 -29.63 24.54 -0.79
N PHE A 158 -30.33 24.40 0.35
CA PHE A 158 -31.05 23.17 0.67
C PHE A 158 -32.17 22.87 -0.32
N PHE A 159 -32.89 23.89 -0.79
CA PHE A 159 -33.87 23.75 -1.87
C PHE A 159 -33.25 23.16 -3.15
N ARG A 160 -32.12 23.70 -3.63
CA ARG A 160 -31.47 23.16 -4.84
C ARG A 160 -30.87 21.79 -4.62
N LEU A 161 -30.32 21.54 -3.44
CA LEU A 161 -29.72 20.26 -3.07
C LEU A 161 -30.79 19.15 -3.05
N ALA A 162 -31.97 19.43 -2.47
CA ALA A 162 -33.10 18.52 -2.49
C ALA A 162 -33.57 18.19 -3.93
N ASN A 163 -33.64 19.18 -4.81
CA ASN A 163 -34.02 18.96 -6.21
C ASN A 163 -32.96 18.21 -7.03
N TYR A 164 -31.68 18.32 -6.68
CA TYR A 164 -30.59 17.69 -7.43
C TYR A 164 -30.33 16.23 -7.04
N PHE A 165 -30.61 15.87 -5.78
CA PHE A 165 -30.41 14.52 -5.23
C PHE A 165 -31.71 13.72 -5.02
N SER A 166 -32.86 14.27 -5.44
CA SER A 166 -34.15 13.56 -5.52
C SER A 166 -34.16 12.47 -6.58
#